data_AF-A0A9Q3EMP7-F1
#
_entry.id   AF-A0A9Q3EMP7-F1
#
_cell.length_a   1.000
_cell.length_b   1.000
_cell.length_c   1.000
_cell.angle_alpha   90.00
_cell.angle_beta   90.00
_cell.angle_gamma   90.00
#
_symmetry.space_group_name_H-M   'P 1'
#
loop_
_entity.id
_entity.type
_entity.pdbx_description
1 polymer ?
#
loop_
_entity_poly.entity_id
_entity_poly.type
_entity_poly.pdbx_seq_one_letter_code
_entity_poly.pdbx_strand_id
1 'polypeptide(L)'
;MTIVHKAGSIHKNGDGLSGWALANTPDNPAYVPLEVEPQIPIEGINITDIGPELFEELVEYYNQDKNCHILTSLLDKYCKDTALVNSLHEVWKDSYSDGSIYSGHLKEEKTLEKVKNCAWWTSWRTENIEFCHSCDRCQKETRSKGKKFRIMIHIQEPKSPWELFHMDWVTALPARGGKSYYAS
;
A
#
# COMPACT_ATOMS: atom_id res chain seq x y z
N MET A 1 -15.28 -19.60 27.35
CA MET A 1 -15.13 -19.51 25.88
C MET A 1 -13.87 -20.29 25.54
N THR A 2 -14.03 -21.56 25.16
CA THR A 2 -12.91 -22.49 24.97
C THR A 2 -12.56 -22.49 23.49
N ILE A 3 -11.35 -22.04 23.16
CA ILE A 3 -10.85 -22.08 21.79
C ILE A 3 -10.58 -23.55 21.46
N VAL A 4 -11.32 -24.08 20.48
CA VAL A 4 -11.15 -25.45 20.01
C VAL A 4 -10.18 -25.43 18.83
N HIS A 5 -9.02 -26.06 18.99
CA HIS A 5 -8.02 -26.16 17.93
C HIS A 5 -8.36 -27.30 16.96
N LYS A 6 -8.07 -27.08 15.67
CA LYS A 6 -8.29 -28.07 14.60
C LYS A 6 -7.18 -29.12 14.63
N ALA A 7 -7.57 -30.40 14.58
CA ALA A 7 -6.66 -31.46 14.18
C ALA A 7 -6.99 -31.84 12.73
N GLY A 8 -6.07 -31.55 11.81
CA GLY A 8 -6.16 -32.00 10.42
C GLY A 8 -5.06 -33.01 10.15
N SER A 9 -5.33 -34.05 9.36
CA SER A 9 -4.29 -35.00 8.91
C SER A 9 -3.12 -34.33 8.16
N ILE A 10 -3.35 -33.13 7.62
CA ILE A 10 -2.37 -32.30 6.89
C ILE A 10 -1.38 -31.63 7.84
N HIS A 11 -1.83 -31.28 9.04
CA HIS A 11 -1.00 -30.75 10.12
C HIS A 11 -1.09 -31.75 11.27
N LYS A 12 -0.30 -32.84 11.18
CA LYS A 12 0.12 -33.52 12.41
C LYS A 12 0.83 -32.45 13.23
N ASN A 13 0.15 -31.91 14.23
CA ASN A 13 0.70 -30.97 15.20
C ASN A 13 1.96 -31.63 15.78
N GLY A 14 3.13 -31.29 15.23
CA GLY A 14 4.42 -31.88 15.60
C GLY A 14 4.89 -31.43 16.97
N ASP A 15 4.16 -30.51 17.59
CA ASP A 15 4.42 -29.88 18.86
C ASP A 15 3.73 -30.59 20.04
N GLY A 16 2.85 -31.57 19.82
CA GLY A 16 2.30 -32.43 20.89
C GLY A 16 1.44 -31.70 21.94
N LEU A 17 1.10 -30.43 21.73
CA LEU A 17 0.43 -29.57 22.70
C LEU A 17 -1.10 -29.58 22.60
N SER A 18 -1.68 -30.22 21.57
CA SER A 18 -3.13 -30.42 21.46
C SER A 18 -3.53 -31.82 21.88
N GLY A 19 -3.81 -32.02 23.18
CA GLY A 19 -4.08 -33.34 23.77
C GLY A 19 -5.38 -34.05 23.34
N TRP A 20 -6.18 -33.49 22.44
CA TRP A 20 -7.49 -34.04 22.04
C TRP A 20 -7.83 -33.75 20.58
N ALA A 21 -7.08 -34.35 19.66
CA ALA A 21 -7.46 -34.37 18.25
C ALA A 21 -8.73 -35.22 18.04
N LEU A 22 -9.81 -34.62 17.52
CA LEU A 22 -11.00 -35.38 17.12
C LEU A 22 -10.67 -36.28 15.91
N ALA A 23 -11.33 -37.43 15.82
CA ALA A 23 -11.18 -38.33 14.69
C ALA A 23 -11.61 -37.65 13.36
N ASN A 24 -10.97 -38.04 12.25
CA ASN A 24 -11.33 -37.58 10.91
C ASN A 24 -12.57 -38.34 10.39
N THR A 25 -13.70 -38.19 11.07
CA THR A 25 -15.00 -38.77 10.69
C THR A 25 -15.88 -37.70 10.02
N PRO A 26 -16.89 -38.08 9.19
CA PRO A 26 -17.79 -37.12 8.54
C PRO A 26 -18.53 -36.18 9.50
N ASP A 27 -18.71 -36.59 10.76
CA ASP A 27 -19.31 -35.79 11.82
C ASP A 27 -18.39 -34.67 12.33
N ASN A 28 -17.08 -34.74 12.02
CA ASN A 28 -16.13 -33.68 12.30
C ASN A 28 -16.28 -32.58 11.23
N PRO A 29 -16.61 -31.32 11.61
CA PRO A 29 -16.72 -30.23 10.64
C PRO A 29 -15.40 -29.90 9.91
N ALA A 30 -14.27 -30.49 10.36
CA ALA A 30 -12.97 -30.46 9.68
C ALA A 30 -12.65 -31.75 8.91
N TYR A 31 -13.64 -32.58 8.59
CA TYR A 31 -13.48 -33.79 7.80
C TYR A 31 -12.87 -33.49 6.43
N VAL A 32 -11.77 -34.18 6.10
CA VAL A 32 -11.16 -34.12 4.77
C VAL A 32 -11.19 -35.53 4.17
N PRO A 33 -11.84 -35.75 3.01
CA PRO A 33 -11.79 -37.01 2.27
C PRO A 33 -10.34 -37.36 1.92
N LEU A 34 -9.91 -38.59 2.23
CA LEU A 34 -8.54 -39.06 2.00
C LEU A 34 -8.18 -39.26 0.51
N GLU A 35 -9.16 -39.20 -0.38
CA GLU A 35 -9.04 -39.54 -1.81
C GLU A 35 -8.71 -38.34 -2.71
N VAL A 36 -8.64 -37.13 -2.15
CA VAL A 36 -8.33 -35.90 -2.90
C VAL A 36 -7.00 -35.34 -2.41
N GLU A 37 -5.93 -35.55 -3.19
CA GLU A 37 -4.71 -34.77 -2.98
C GLU A 37 -5.02 -33.30 -3.29
N PRO A 38 -4.92 -32.39 -2.31
CA PRO A 38 -5.12 -30.98 -2.58
C PRO A 38 -4.01 -30.49 -3.51
N GLN A 39 -4.37 -29.86 -4.62
CA GLN A 39 -3.40 -29.09 -5.41
C GLN A 39 -2.96 -27.90 -4.55
N ILE A 40 -1.75 -27.98 -3.98
CA ILE A 40 -1.16 -26.88 -3.23
C ILE A 40 -0.43 -25.98 -4.25
N PRO A 41 -0.89 -24.75 -4.50
CA PRO A 41 -0.16 -23.81 -5.33
C PRO A 41 1.20 -23.50 -4.67
N ILE A 42 2.27 -23.50 -5.47
CA ILE A 42 3.60 -23.11 -4.99
C ILE A 42 3.61 -21.58 -4.88
N GLU A 43 3.47 -21.07 -3.66
CA GLU A 43 3.40 -19.63 -3.36
C GLU A 43 4.79 -18.94 -3.29
N GLY A 44 5.89 -19.70 -3.45
CA GLY A 44 7.24 -19.15 -3.49
C GLY A 44 8.34 -20.20 -3.32
N ILE A 45 9.51 -19.91 -3.88
CA ILE A 45 10.74 -20.68 -3.69
C ILE A 45 11.62 -19.88 -2.71
N ASN A 46 11.88 -20.42 -1.53
CA ASN A 46 12.82 -19.85 -0.58
C ASN A 46 14.16 -20.59 -0.74
N ILE A 47 15.21 -19.86 -1.10
CA ILE A 47 16.59 -20.38 -1.14
C ILE A 47 17.32 -19.77 0.04
N THR A 48 17.51 -20.55 1.10
CA THR A 48 18.18 -20.12 2.34
C THR A 48 19.69 -20.11 2.24
N ASP A 49 20.27 -20.83 1.26
CA ASP A 49 21.72 -20.89 1.08
C ASP A 49 22.04 -21.02 -0.42
N ILE A 50 22.72 -20.01 -0.97
CA ILE A 50 23.27 -20.03 -2.33
C ILE A 50 24.77 -20.23 -2.15
N GLY A 51 25.31 -21.32 -2.70
CA GLY A 51 26.75 -21.55 -2.69
C GLY A 51 27.49 -20.38 -3.36
N PRO A 52 28.68 -20.00 -2.88
CA PRO A 52 29.40 -18.83 -3.40
C PRO A 52 29.68 -18.92 -4.90
N GLU A 53 29.94 -20.12 -5.41
CA GLU A 53 30.15 -20.38 -6.85
C GLU A 53 28.91 -20.03 -7.70
N LEU A 54 27.73 -20.45 -7.25
CA LEU A 54 26.47 -20.13 -7.93
C LEU A 54 26.13 -18.64 -7.81
N PHE A 55 26.45 -18.01 -6.67
CA PHE A 55 26.25 -16.58 -6.49
C PHE A 55 27.12 -15.78 -7.46
N GLU A 56 28.40 -16.12 -7.57
CA GLU A 56 29.34 -15.48 -8.49
C GLU A 56 28.89 -15.64 -9.95
N GLU A 57 28.46 -16.84 -10.34
CA GLU A 57 27.92 -17.10 -11.69
C GLU A 57 26.67 -16.26 -11.98
N LEU A 58 25.73 -16.16 -11.03
CA LEU A 58 24.54 -15.32 -11.16
C LEU A 58 24.91 -13.84 -11.30
N VAL A 59 25.82 -13.34 -10.46
CA VAL A 59 26.30 -11.95 -10.52
C VAL A 59 26.94 -11.66 -11.88
N GLU A 60 27.77 -12.56 -12.39
CA GLU A 60 28.40 -12.42 -13.69
C GLU A 60 27.37 -12.41 -14.82
N TYR A 61 26.34 -13.27 -14.75
CA TYR A 61 25.24 -13.27 -15.71
C TYR A 61 24.45 -11.96 -15.71
N TYR A 62 24.11 -11.43 -14.53
CA TYR A 62 23.43 -10.13 -14.40
C TYR A 62 24.27 -8.96 -14.94
N ASN A 63 25.59 -9.05 -14.86
CA ASN A 63 26.54 -8.09 -15.45
C ASN A 63 26.76 -8.29 -16.96
N GLN A 64 26.25 -9.35 -17.57
CA GLN A 64 26.31 -9.54 -19.01
C GLN A 64 24.98 -9.18 -19.68
N ASP A 65 23.87 -9.24 -18.94
CA ASP A 65 22.55 -8.90 -19.45
C ASP A 65 22.39 -7.39 -19.67
N LYS A 66 22.12 -7.03 -20.93
CA LYS A 66 21.90 -5.66 -21.38
C LYS A 66 20.74 -4.98 -20.64
N ASN A 67 19.63 -5.67 -20.41
CA ASN A 67 18.46 -5.10 -19.73
C ASN A 67 18.78 -4.82 -18.26
N CYS A 68 19.49 -5.73 -17.59
CA CYS A 68 19.90 -5.53 -16.19
C CYS A 68 20.78 -4.28 -16.05
N HIS A 69 21.75 -4.08 -16.93
CA HIS A 69 22.54 -2.85 -16.95
C HIS A 69 21.71 -1.59 -17.21
N ILE A 70 20.77 -1.64 -18.15
CA ILE A 70 19.88 -0.51 -18.45
C ILE A 70 19.00 -0.19 -17.24
N LEU A 71 18.44 -1.19 -16.57
CA LEU A 71 17.60 -1.04 -15.38
C LEU A 71 18.40 -0.44 -14.21
N THR A 72 19.59 -0.95 -13.92
CA THR A 72 20.46 -0.38 -12.86
C THR A 72 20.78 1.08 -13.15
N SER A 73 21.08 1.42 -14.42
CA SER A 73 21.34 2.80 -14.84
C SER A 73 20.10 3.71 -14.76
N LEU A 74 18.91 3.16 -15.04
CA LEU A 74 17.64 3.86 -14.92
C LEU A 74 17.23 4.09 -13.46
N LEU A 75 17.54 3.14 -12.58
CA LEU A 75 17.23 3.23 -11.14
C LEU A 75 18.19 4.16 -10.40
N ASP A 76 19.45 4.23 -10.82
CA ASP A 76 20.45 5.16 -10.27
C ASP A 76 20.14 6.63 -10.64
N LYS A 77 19.50 6.84 -11.79
CA LYS A 77 19.08 8.18 -12.24
C LYS A 77 17.75 8.60 -11.60
N TYR A 78 17.76 9.76 -10.94
CA TYR A 78 16.55 10.41 -10.41
C TYR A 78 15.64 11.04 -11.50
N CYS A 79 15.94 10.88 -12.79
CA CYS A 79 15.19 11.50 -13.90
C CYS A 79 14.82 10.49 -15.02
N LYS A 80 13.68 10.73 -15.70
CA LYS A 80 13.22 9.88 -16.82
C LYS A 80 14.14 10.04 -18.03
N ASP A 81 14.99 9.04 -18.27
CA ASP A 81 15.74 8.90 -19.52
C ASP A 81 14.91 8.08 -20.52
N THR A 82 14.09 8.79 -21.31
CA THR A 82 13.16 8.16 -22.27
C THR A 82 13.89 7.40 -23.37
N ALA A 83 15.14 7.77 -23.68
CA ALA A 83 15.97 7.05 -24.63
C ALA A 83 16.42 5.71 -24.07
N LEU A 84 16.85 5.66 -22.79
CA LEU A 84 17.21 4.40 -22.14
C LEU A 84 16.00 3.47 -21.98
N VAL A 85 14.84 3.99 -21.56
CA VAL A 85 13.61 3.18 -21.40
C VAL A 85 13.20 2.52 -22.72
N ASN A 86 13.34 3.23 -23.84
CA ASN A 86 13.04 2.67 -25.16
C ASN A 86 14.07 1.66 -25.67
N SER A 87 15.23 1.55 -25.01
CA SER A 87 16.27 0.57 -25.35
C SER A 87 16.15 -0.76 -24.60
N LEU A 88 15.22 -0.86 -23.64
CA LEU A 88 14.79 -2.11 -23.00
C LEU A 88 14.05 -3.02 -23.99
N HIS A 89 14.21 -4.32 -23.82
CA HIS A 89 13.41 -5.31 -24.54
C HIS A 89 11.93 -5.22 -24.16
N GLU A 90 11.00 -5.47 -25.10
CA GLU A 90 9.54 -5.27 -24.96
C GLU A 90 8.97 -5.76 -23.62
N VAL A 91 9.25 -7.02 -23.22
CA VAL A 91 8.77 -7.60 -21.95
C VAL A 91 9.22 -6.81 -20.72
N TRP A 92 10.47 -6.34 -20.73
CA TRP A 92 11.06 -5.57 -19.62
C TRP A 92 10.61 -4.12 -19.65
N LYS A 93 10.40 -3.57 -20.85
CA LYS A 93 9.88 -2.22 -21.07
C LYS A 93 8.45 -2.10 -20.55
N ASP A 94 7.60 -3.08 -20.83
CA ASP A 94 6.24 -3.14 -20.32
C ASP A 94 6.26 -3.24 -18.78
N SER A 95 7.02 -4.20 -18.24
CA SER A 95 7.16 -4.38 -16.79
C SER A 95 7.73 -3.15 -16.07
N TYR A 96 8.71 -2.45 -16.68
CA TYR A 96 9.29 -1.23 -16.14
C TYR A 96 8.30 -0.06 -16.21
N SER A 97 7.55 0.06 -17.30
CA SER A 97 6.53 1.10 -17.47
C SER A 97 5.38 0.92 -16.47
N ASP A 98 5.02 -0.33 -16.17
CA ASP A 98 4.07 -0.69 -15.12
C ASP A 98 4.58 -0.35 -13.70
N GLY A 99 5.91 -0.23 -13.54
CA GLY A 99 6.62 0.09 -12.31
C GLY A 99 7.28 1.47 -12.25
N SER A 100 6.88 2.43 -13.10
CA SER A 100 7.57 3.72 -13.26
C SER A 100 6.63 4.89 -13.08
N ILE A 101 6.69 5.67 -11.98
CA ILE A 101 6.08 7.03 -11.80
C ILE A 101 4.52 7.09 -11.99
N TYR A 102 3.93 6.03 -12.54
CA TYR A 102 2.55 5.68 -12.82
C TYR A 102 2.07 4.59 -11.87
N SER A 103 2.93 4.12 -10.94
CA SER A 103 2.52 3.34 -9.77
C SER A 103 1.57 4.09 -8.84
N GLY A 104 1.09 5.28 -9.24
CA GLY A 104 -0.12 5.91 -8.73
C GLY A 104 0.03 6.64 -7.41
N HIS A 105 1.24 6.81 -6.88
CA HIS A 105 1.47 7.37 -5.54
C HIS A 105 0.47 6.78 -4.53
N LEU A 106 0.36 5.45 -4.55
CA LEU A 106 -0.65 4.72 -3.79
C LEU A 106 -0.50 5.00 -2.31
N LYS A 107 -1.64 5.01 -1.61
CA LYS A 107 -1.63 5.02 -0.15
C LYS A 107 -0.98 3.75 0.36
N GLU A 108 -0.38 3.86 1.54
CA GLU A 108 0.27 2.80 2.30
C GLU A 108 -0.40 1.43 2.14
N GLU A 109 -1.70 1.32 2.44
CA GLU A 109 -2.47 0.07 2.35
C GLU A 109 -2.42 -0.57 0.95
N LYS A 110 -2.62 0.22 -0.10
CA LYS A 110 -2.58 -0.25 -1.49
C LYS A 110 -1.16 -0.57 -1.95
N THR A 111 -0.17 0.18 -1.49
CA THR A 111 1.24 -0.10 -1.74
C THR A 111 1.63 -1.45 -1.12
N LEU A 112 1.20 -1.70 0.13
CA LEU A 112 1.44 -2.95 0.84
C LEU A 112 0.77 -4.14 0.15
N GLU A 113 -0.49 -4.00 -0.29
CA GLU A 113 -1.18 -5.06 -1.04
C GLU A 113 -0.44 -5.44 -2.33
N LYS A 114 0.10 -4.46 -3.05
CA LYS A 114 0.83 -4.68 -4.29
C LYS A 114 2.17 -5.37 -4.03
N VAL A 115 2.94 -4.87 -3.07
CA VAL A 115 4.26 -5.42 -2.73
C VAL A 115 4.15 -6.83 -2.16
N LYS A 116 3.13 -7.10 -1.35
CA LYS A 116 2.87 -8.45 -0.80
C LYS A 116 2.81 -9.53 -1.88
N ASN A 117 2.29 -9.20 -3.06
CA ASN A 117 2.11 -10.15 -4.16
C ASN A 117 3.34 -10.29 -5.05
N CYS A 118 4.33 -9.41 -4.92
CA CYS A 118 5.48 -9.33 -5.83
C CYS A 118 6.83 -9.63 -5.16
N ALA A 119 6.98 -9.34 -3.86
CA ALA A 119 8.26 -9.45 -3.17
C ALA A 119 8.08 -9.66 -1.67
N TRP A 120 9.07 -10.27 -1.02
CA TRP A 120 9.09 -10.48 0.43
C TRP A 120 10.51 -10.35 0.99
N TRP A 121 10.65 -9.65 2.13
CA TRP A 121 11.88 -9.57 2.93
C TRP A 121 11.51 -9.32 4.41
N THR A 122 12.45 -9.34 5.36
CA THR A 122 12.12 -9.34 6.81
C THR A 122 11.44 -8.06 7.31
N SER A 123 11.86 -6.90 6.82
CA SER A 123 11.39 -5.55 7.23
C SER A 123 10.46 -4.90 6.22
N TRP A 124 9.93 -5.66 5.27
CA TRP A 124 9.24 -5.12 4.09
C TRP A 124 8.06 -4.22 4.37
N ARG A 125 7.28 -4.54 5.40
CA ARG A 125 6.13 -3.72 5.79
C ARG A 125 6.59 -2.37 6.32
N THR A 126 7.52 -2.36 7.27
CA THR A 126 8.03 -1.15 7.92
C THR A 126 8.68 -0.23 6.89
N GLU A 127 9.51 -0.78 6.01
CA GLU A 127 10.20 0.00 4.98
C GLU A 127 9.24 0.57 3.92
N ASN A 128 8.19 -0.17 3.55
CA ASN A 128 7.17 0.37 2.63
C ASN A 128 6.36 1.51 3.25
N ILE A 129 6.07 1.41 4.55
CA ILE A 129 5.39 2.47 5.31
C ILE A 129 6.29 3.70 5.37
N GLU A 130 7.55 3.54 5.77
CA GLU A 130 8.54 4.62 5.80
C GLU A 130 8.72 5.28 4.43
N PHE A 131 8.75 4.48 3.36
CA PHE A 131 8.78 4.97 1.98
C PHE A 131 7.55 5.82 1.62
N CYS A 132 6.35 5.38 2.00
CA CYS A 132 5.13 6.16 1.78
C CYS A 132 5.15 7.49 2.55
N HIS A 133 5.75 7.51 3.75
CA HIS A 133 5.89 8.70 4.58
C HIS A 133 7.00 9.66 4.14
N SER A 134 8.06 9.16 3.50
CA SER A 134 9.16 10.00 3.00
C SER A 134 8.81 10.75 1.70
N CYS A 135 7.73 10.35 1.01
CA CYS A 135 7.33 10.98 -0.24
C CYS A 135 6.66 12.36 -0.05
N ASP A 136 7.44 13.43 -0.21
CA ASP A 136 7.01 14.84 -0.07
C ASP A 136 5.73 15.19 -0.86
N ARG A 137 5.61 14.65 -2.09
CA ARG A 137 4.42 14.88 -2.93
C ARG A 137 3.15 14.28 -2.31
N CYS A 138 3.19 13.02 -1.90
CA CYS A 138 2.06 12.35 -1.26
C CYS A 138 1.67 13.07 0.04
N GLN A 139 2.65 13.48 0.83
CA GLN A 139 2.41 14.17 2.10
C GLN A 139 1.74 15.54 1.90
N LYS A 140 2.13 16.29 0.86
CA LYS A 140 1.53 17.59 0.52
C LYS A 140 0.13 17.49 -0.09
N GLU A 141 -0.12 16.49 -0.94
CA GLU A 141 -1.42 16.31 -1.60
C GLU A 141 -2.48 15.70 -0.67
N THR A 142 -2.06 14.95 0.35
CA THR A 142 -2.97 14.37 1.34
C THR A 142 -3.51 15.47 2.24
N ARG A 143 -4.58 16.15 1.81
CA ARG A 143 -5.35 17.04 2.68
C ARG A 143 -5.79 16.24 3.90
N SER A 144 -5.40 16.70 5.10
CA SER A 144 -5.89 16.14 6.35
C SER A 144 -7.42 16.19 6.33
N LYS A 145 -8.05 15.03 6.15
CA LYS A 145 -9.53 14.89 6.11
C LYS A 145 -10.20 15.16 7.46
N GLY A 146 -9.47 15.71 8.42
CA GLY A 146 -9.94 15.97 9.76
C GLY A 146 -9.43 17.31 10.25
N LYS A 147 -10.03 18.41 9.80
CA LYS A 147 -10.37 19.41 10.82
C LYS A 147 -11.27 18.67 11.79
N LYS A 148 -10.80 18.44 13.03
CA LYS A 148 -11.64 17.88 14.09
C LYS A 148 -12.97 18.63 14.02
N PHE A 149 -14.08 17.91 13.90
CA PHE A 149 -15.41 18.51 14.06
C PHE A 149 -15.41 19.12 15.45
N ARG A 150 -15.11 20.42 15.51
CA ARG A 150 -15.16 21.17 16.75
C ARG A 150 -16.63 21.52 16.92
N ILE A 151 -17.15 21.25 18.11
CA ILE A 151 -18.49 21.69 18.50
C ILE A 151 -18.56 23.19 18.22
N MET A 152 -19.68 23.64 17.64
CA MET A 152 -19.94 25.04 17.32
C MET A 152 -19.52 25.91 18.50
N ILE A 153 -18.62 26.87 18.25
CA ILE A 153 -18.12 27.75 19.31
C ILE A 153 -19.32 28.56 19.81
N HIS A 154 -19.66 28.41 21.08
CA HIS A 154 -20.69 29.23 21.70
C HIS A 154 -20.14 30.65 21.88
N ILE A 155 -20.70 31.60 21.14
CA ILE A 155 -20.38 33.02 21.24
C ILE A 155 -21.10 33.56 22.49
N GLN A 156 -20.42 34.38 23.28
CA GLN A 156 -21.02 35.02 24.45
C GLN A 156 -22.09 36.03 23.99
N GLU A 157 -23.27 35.98 24.60
CA GLU A 157 -24.36 36.91 24.30
C GLU A 157 -24.02 38.32 24.83
N PRO A 158 -24.18 39.38 24.02
CA PRO A 158 -24.00 40.76 24.47
C PRO A 158 -25.03 41.11 25.55
N LYS A 159 -24.59 41.78 26.62
CA LYS A 159 -25.37 42.08 27.82
C LYS A 159 -26.05 43.45 27.76
N SER A 160 -25.64 44.30 26.83
CA SER A 160 -26.15 45.66 26.68
C SER A 160 -26.34 46.05 25.21
N PRO A 161 -27.28 46.96 24.90
CA PRO A 161 -27.42 47.49 23.55
C PRO A 161 -26.11 48.09 23.07
N TRP A 162 -25.76 47.84 21.81
CA TRP A 162 -24.56 48.37 21.14
C TRP A 162 -23.21 47.80 21.58
N GLU A 163 -23.20 46.67 22.30
CA GLU A 163 -21.96 46.03 22.76
C GLU A 163 -21.22 45.25 21.65
N LEU A 164 -21.95 44.69 20.68
CA LEU A 164 -21.38 43.89 19.59
C LEU A 164 -22.15 44.12 18.29
N PHE A 165 -21.42 44.49 17.23
CA PHE A 165 -21.94 44.61 15.86
C PHE A 165 -21.23 43.63 14.95
N HIS A 166 -22.00 42.75 14.32
CA HIS A 166 -21.54 41.94 13.21
C HIS A 166 -22.00 42.59 11.91
N MET A 167 -21.05 42.92 11.04
CA MET A 167 -21.31 43.43 9.71
C MET A 167 -20.64 42.51 8.70
N ASP A 168 -21.34 42.23 7.61
CA ASP A 168 -20.81 41.42 6.52
C ASP A 168 -21.15 42.06 5.17
N TRP A 169 -20.32 41.80 4.18
CA TRP A 169 -20.50 42.28 2.82
C TRP A 169 -21.39 41.32 2.05
N VAL A 170 -22.57 41.79 1.65
CA VAL A 170 -23.41 41.03 0.73
C VAL A 170 -23.06 41.43 -0.70
N THR A 171 -22.50 40.49 -1.46
CA THR A 171 -22.14 40.69 -2.87
C THR A 171 -23.13 39.96 -3.80
N ALA A 172 -23.08 40.29 -5.11
CA ALA A 172 -23.90 39.66 -6.16
C ALA A 172 -25.43 39.82 -6.03
N LEU A 173 -25.90 40.94 -5.46
CA LEU A 173 -27.33 41.28 -5.48
C LEU A 173 -27.79 41.64 -6.90
N PRO A 174 -29.01 41.24 -7.31
CA PRO A 174 -29.54 41.60 -8.62
C PRO A 174 -29.67 43.13 -8.73
N ALA A 175 -29.30 43.69 -9.88
CA ALA A 175 -29.41 45.12 -10.15
C ALA A 175 -30.89 45.55 -10.10
N ARG A 176 -31.32 46.15 -8.99
CA ARG A 176 -32.62 46.81 -8.88
C ARG A 176 -32.42 48.29 -8.57
N GLY A 177 -32.76 49.14 -9.53
CA GLY A 177 -32.99 50.56 -9.35
C GLY A 177 -31.79 51.38 -8.88
N GLY A 178 -30.86 51.69 -9.80
CA GLY A 178 -29.99 52.89 -9.79
C GLY A 178 -29.05 53.16 -8.62
N LYS A 179 -29.14 52.43 -7.50
CA LYS A 179 -28.34 52.68 -6.29
C LYS A 179 -28.04 51.36 -5.57
N SER A 180 -27.03 50.64 -6.02
CA SER A 180 -26.38 49.58 -5.24
C SER A 180 -25.47 50.23 -4.22
N TYR A 181 -25.96 50.44 -3.00
CA TYR A 181 -25.22 51.15 -1.96
C TYR A 181 -24.23 50.26 -1.20
N TYR A 182 -23.40 49.46 -1.87
CA TYR A 182 -22.26 48.81 -1.19
C TYR A 182 -21.07 48.69 -2.16
N ALA A 183 -20.04 49.48 -1.87
CA ALA A 183 -18.73 49.62 -2.54
C ALA A 183 -18.69 50.33 -3.92
N SER A 184 -18.33 51.62 -3.88
CA SER A 184 -17.37 52.23 -4.81
C SER A 184 -16.01 52.28 -4.12
#